data_AF-S9R4U4-F1
#
_entry.id   AF-S9R4U4-F1
#
_cell.length_a   1.000
_cell.length_b   1.000
_cell.length_c   1.000
_cell.angle_alpha   90.00
_cell.angle_beta   90.00
_cell.angle_gamma   90.00
#
_symmetry.space_group_name_H-M   'P 1'
#
loop_
_entity.id
_entity.type
_entity.pdbx_description
1 polymer ?
#
loop_
_entity_poly.entity_id
_entity_poly.type
_entity_poly.pdbx_seq_one_letter_code
_entity_poly.pdbx_strand_id
1 'polypeptide(L)'
;MPWPDVWTYGNWAFQAAIVVAAVVVSRWRRRRITEEVALLPEDMRRLVGPAPYHMPPPAERRPEGLRRYAAQYDRFRRPGRLLWGVFALWVAVVVCVAVIQEIG
;
A
#
# COMPACT_ATOMS: atom_id res chain seq x y z
N MET A 1 -2.26 17.43 -35.88
CA MET A 1 -2.17 16.94 -34.49
C MET A 1 -1.04 15.91 -34.47
N PRO A 2 0.08 16.16 -33.76
CA PRO A 2 1.10 15.13 -33.57
C PRO A 2 0.49 14.03 -32.70
N TRP A 3 0.59 12.79 -33.16
CA TRP A 3 0.18 11.63 -32.39
C TRP A 3 1.16 11.42 -31.24
N PRO A 4 0.71 11.16 -30.00
CA PRO A 4 1.61 10.86 -28.90
C PRO A 4 2.44 9.61 -29.20
N ASP A 5 3.70 9.65 -28.80
CA ASP A 5 4.64 8.56 -29.06
C ASP A 5 4.24 7.32 -28.26
N VAL A 6 4.62 6.13 -28.76
CA VAL A 6 4.36 4.85 -28.07
C VAL A 6 4.89 4.85 -26.63
N TRP A 7 5.97 5.61 -26.40
CA TRP A 7 6.54 5.86 -25.07
C TRP A 7 5.57 6.56 -24.11
N THR A 8 4.84 7.56 -24.59
CA THR A 8 3.87 8.32 -23.79
C THR A 8 2.73 7.39 -23.36
N TYR A 9 2.15 6.62 -24.29
CA TYR A 9 1.09 5.68 -23.94
C TYR A 9 1.54 4.59 -22.96
N GLY A 10 2.75 4.05 -23.15
CA GLY A 10 3.33 3.06 -22.24
C GLY A 10 3.52 3.60 -20.82
N ASN A 11 3.99 4.85 -20.70
CA ASN A 11 4.17 5.53 -19.41
C ASN A 11 2.83 5.71 -18.67
N TRP A 12 1.81 6.24 -19.35
CA TRP A 12 0.50 6.48 -18.76
C TRP A 12 -0.18 5.17 -18.34
N ALA A 13 -0.10 4.14 -19.18
CA ALA A 13 -0.61 2.82 -18.85
C ALA A 13 0.08 2.21 -17.61
N PHE A 14 1.40 2.37 -17.50
CA PHE A 14 2.16 1.90 -16.34
C PHE A 14 1.80 2.65 -15.06
N GLN A 15 1.69 3.98 -15.10
CA GLN A 15 1.26 4.78 -13.95
C GLN A 15 -0.15 4.38 -13.51
N ALA A 16 -1.08 4.24 -14.47
CA ALA A 16 -2.43 3.78 -14.19
C ALA A 16 -2.43 2.39 -13.55
N ALA A 17 -1.60 1.46 -14.02
CA ALA A 17 -1.46 0.13 -13.44
C ALA A 17 -0.95 0.18 -11.98
N ILE A 18 0.03 1.05 -11.67
CA ILE A 18 0.49 1.25 -10.30
C ILE A 18 -0.62 1.83 -9.43
N VAL A 19 -1.33 2.85 -9.89
CA VAL A 19 -2.42 3.48 -9.13
C VAL A 19 -3.53 2.46 -8.86
N VAL A 20 -3.94 1.70 -9.86
CA VAL A 20 -4.93 0.64 -9.71
C VAL A 20 -4.43 -0.42 -8.73
N ALA A 21 -3.18 -0.86 -8.84
CA ALA A 21 -2.59 -1.82 -7.90
C ALA A 21 -2.56 -1.25 -6.47
N ALA A 22 -2.21 0.02 -6.29
CA ALA A 22 -2.22 0.70 -4.99
C ALA A 22 -3.62 0.73 -4.39
N VAL A 23 -4.64 1.07 -5.20
CA VAL A 23 -6.04 1.12 -4.79
C VAL A 23 -6.56 -0.27 -4.45
N VAL A 24 -6.26 -1.28 -5.27
CA VAL A 24 -6.66 -2.68 -5.04
C VAL A 24 -6.03 -3.22 -3.75
N VAL A 25 -4.72 -3.02 -3.56
CA VAL A 25 -4.03 -3.41 -2.32
C VAL A 25 -4.60 -2.65 -1.12
N SER A 26 -4.91 -1.36 -1.27
CA SER A 26 -5.51 -0.56 -0.19
C SER A 26 -6.91 -1.05 0.19
N ARG A 27 -7.75 -1.38 -0.80
CA ARG A 27 -9.09 -1.94 -0.57
C ARG A 27 -9.02 -3.34 0.03
N TRP A 28 -8.15 -4.20 -0.48
CA TRP A 28 -7.93 -5.54 0.06
C TRP A 28 -7.43 -5.49 1.50
N ARG A 29 -6.45 -4.62 1.79
CA ARG A 29 -5.94 -4.37 3.15
C ARG A 29 -7.06 -3.93 4.09
N ARG A 30 -7.89 -2.96 3.69
CA ARG A 30 -9.03 -2.50 4.49
C ARG A 30 -10.01 -3.63 4.78
N ARG A 31 -10.39 -4.39 3.76
CA ARG A 31 -11.33 -5.51 3.91
C ARG A 31 -10.83 -6.58 4.87
N ARG A 32 -9.56 -6.98 4.73
CA ARG A 32 -8.93 -7.99 5.62
C ARG A 32 -8.84 -7.51 7.06
N ILE A 33 -8.50 -6.24 7.27
CA ILE A 33 -8.48 -5.63 8.61
C ILE A 33 -9.89 -5.62 9.22
N THR A 34 -10.92 -5.23 8.45
CA THR A 34 -12.31 -5.24 8.93
C THR A 34 -12.80 -6.66 9.25
N GLU A 35 -12.47 -7.64 8.41
CA GLU A 35 -12.78 -9.06 8.66
C GLU A 35 -12.10 -9.57 9.93
N GLU A 36 -10.82 -9.27 10.15
CA GLU A 36 -10.10 -9.66 11.37
C GLU A 36 -10.67 -8.96 12.61
N VAL A 37 -11.00 -7.67 12.53
CA VAL A 37 -11.62 -6.91 13.64
C VAL A 37 -13.02 -7.43 13.97
N ALA A 38 -13.79 -7.90 13.00
CA ALA A 38 -15.09 -8.51 13.23
C ALA A 38 -15.00 -9.83 14.01
N LEU A 39 -13.87 -10.52 13.94
CA LEU A 39 -13.60 -11.75 14.70
C LEU A 39 -13.10 -11.50 16.14
N LEU A 40 -12.77 -10.25 16.49
CA LEU A 40 -12.32 -9.91 17.84
C LEU A 40 -13.50 -9.81 18.82
N PRO A 41 -13.31 -10.20 20.09
CA PRO A 41 -14.27 -9.94 21.17
C PRO A 41 -14.59 -8.45 21.29
N GLU A 42 -15.83 -8.12 21.66
CA GLU A 42 -16.37 -6.75 21.74
C GLU A 42 -15.47 -5.82 22.58
N ASP A 43 -14.93 -6.34 23.68
CA ASP A 43 -14.05 -5.67 24.62
C ASP A 43 -12.72 -5.27 23.98
N MET A 44 -12.16 -6.14 23.13
CA MET A 44 -10.93 -5.86 22.39
C MET A 44 -11.18 -4.94 21.19
N ARG A 45 -12.37 -5.04 20.57
CA ARG A 45 -12.78 -4.20 19.44
C ARG A 45 -12.88 -2.72 19.83
N ARG A 46 -13.22 -2.42 21.09
CA ARG A 46 -13.22 -1.05 21.64
C ARG A 46 -11.83 -0.45 21.82
N LEU A 47 -10.80 -1.30 21.96
CA LEU A 47 -9.41 -0.87 22.06
C LEU A 47 -8.78 -0.58 20.69
N VAL A 48 -9.41 -1.07 19.62
CA VAL A 48 -9.03 -0.80 18.24
C VAL A 48 -9.73 0.49 17.82
N GLY A 49 -8.98 1.47 17.31
CA GLY A 49 -9.54 2.77 16.91
C GLY A 49 -10.68 2.67 15.89
N PRO A 50 -11.41 3.78 15.63
CA PRO A 50 -12.57 3.76 14.75
C PRO A 50 -12.22 3.28 13.33
N ALA A 51 -13.22 2.67 12.68
CA ALA A 51 -13.17 2.42 11.24
C ALA A 51 -12.88 3.74 10.51
N PRO A 52 -12.11 3.75 9.41
CA PRO A 52 -11.64 2.62 8.61
C PRO A 52 -10.21 2.16 8.91
N TYR A 53 -9.51 2.78 9.86
CA TYR A 53 -8.08 2.55 10.06
C TYR A 53 -7.76 1.50 11.11
N HIS A 54 -8.69 1.22 12.04
CA HIS A 54 -8.60 0.15 13.04
C HIS A 54 -7.19 -0.03 13.60
N MET A 55 -6.59 1.07 14.05
CA MET A 55 -5.20 1.09 14.46
C MET A 55 -5.05 0.25 15.74
N PRO A 56 -4.13 -0.73 15.75
CA PRO A 56 -3.85 -1.47 16.98
C PRO A 56 -3.24 -0.52 18.01
N PRO A 57 -3.52 -0.73 19.31
CA PRO A 57 -2.90 0.07 20.36
C PRO A 57 -1.37 -0.05 20.35
N PRO A 58 -0.66 0.97 20.89
CA PRO A 58 0.79 0.99 21.01
C PRO A 58 1.31 -0.30 21.67
N ALA A 59 2.50 -0.76 21.27
CA ALA A 59 3.07 -2.02 21.76
C ALA A 59 3.17 -2.09 23.29
N GLU A 60 3.33 -0.94 23.96
CA GLU A 60 3.45 -0.77 25.41
C GLU A 60 2.14 -1.03 26.18
N ARG A 61 0.97 -0.91 25.56
CA ARG A 61 -0.35 -1.09 26.20
C ARG A 61 -1.17 -2.22 25.57
N ARG A 62 -0.52 -3.18 24.90
CA ARG A 62 -1.19 -4.20 24.10
C ARG A 62 -1.55 -5.44 24.94
N PRO A 63 -2.84 -5.79 25.10
CA PRO A 63 -3.24 -7.05 25.74
C PRO A 63 -2.75 -8.26 24.94
N GLU A 64 -2.48 -9.39 25.61
CA GLU A 64 -1.94 -10.59 24.95
C GLU A 64 -2.82 -11.09 23.80
N GLY A 65 -4.15 -11.06 23.95
CA GLY A 65 -5.09 -11.45 22.89
C GLY A 65 -5.02 -10.56 21.64
N LEU A 66 -4.49 -9.34 21.76
CA LEU A 66 -4.35 -8.37 20.67
C LEU A 66 -2.96 -8.43 19.98
N ARG A 67 -2.00 -9.21 20.51
CA ARG A 67 -0.66 -9.36 19.91
C ARG A 67 -0.72 -10.03 18.54
N ARG A 68 -1.61 -11.02 18.36
CA ARG A 68 -1.74 -11.76 17.10
C ARG A 68 -2.29 -10.88 15.98
N TYR A 69 -3.34 -10.10 16.28
CA TYR A 69 -3.89 -9.08 15.39
C TYR A 69 -2.86 -8.02 15.03
N ALA A 70 -2.12 -7.48 16.00
CA ALA A 70 -1.12 -6.46 15.72
C ALA A 70 0.03 -6.97 14.83
N ALA A 71 0.49 -8.20 15.03
CA ALA A 71 1.48 -8.82 14.16
C ALA A 71 0.96 -9.00 12.72
N GLN A 72 -0.31 -9.35 12.56
CA GLN A 72 -0.98 -9.40 11.25
C GLN A 72 -1.10 -8.00 10.62
N TYR A 73 -1.54 -7.01 11.38
CA TYR A 73 -1.64 -5.61 10.94
C TYR A 73 -0.31 -5.05 10.43
N ASP A 74 0.80 -5.34 11.12
CA ASP A 74 2.16 -4.96 10.70
C ASP A 74 2.62 -5.74 9.47
N ARG A 75 2.21 -7.00 9.32
CA ARG A 75 2.47 -7.78 8.10
C ARG A 75 1.73 -7.18 6.90
N PHE A 76 0.52 -6.67 7.07
CA PHE A 76 -0.24 -5.96 6.03
C PHE A 76 0.32 -4.59 5.67
N ARG A 77 1.26 -4.01 6.44
CA ARG A 77 2.02 -2.81 6.04
C ARG A 77 3.12 -3.10 5.01
N ARG A 78 3.59 -4.35 4.91
CA ARG A 78 4.65 -4.76 3.98
C ARG A 78 4.30 -4.59 2.49
N PRO A 79 3.11 -4.99 2.00
CA PRO A 79 2.77 -4.80 0.58
C PRO A 79 2.74 -3.33 0.17
N GLY A 80 2.40 -2.40 1.07
CA GLY A 80 2.49 -0.96 0.79
C GLY A 80 3.93 -0.49 0.54
N ARG A 81 4.91 -1.02 1.29
CA ARG A 81 6.33 -0.74 1.04
C ARG A 81 6.83 -1.36 -0.26
N LEU A 82 6.34 -2.57 -0.60
CA LEU A 82 6.69 -3.23 -1.85
C LEU A 82 6.24 -2.39 -3.06
N LEU A 83 5.02 -1.85 -3.00
CA LEU A 83 4.45 -1.00 -4.05
C LEU A 83 5.24 0.30 -4.21
N TRP A 84 5.64 0.92 -3.09
CA TRP A 84 6.53 2.08 -3.09
C TRP A 84 7.91 1.75 -3.68
N GLY A 85 8.45 0.55 -3.40
CA GLY A 85 9.71 0.09 -3.98
C GLY A 85 9.63 -0.06 -5.51
N VAL A 86 8.54 -0.66 -6.01
CA VAL A 86 8.30 -0.79 -7.46
C VAL A 86 8.16 0.60 -8.12
N PHE A 87 7.46 1.52 -7.47
CA PHE A 87 7.33 2.89 -7.96
C PHE A 87 8.69 3.62 -7.99
N ALA A 88 9.47 3.53 -6.91
CA ALA A 88 10.80 4.15 -6.84
C ALA A 88 11.76 3.58 -7.90
N LEU A 89 11.73 2.26 -8.12
CA LEU A 89 12.50 1.60 -9.17
C LEU A 89 12.13 2.15 -10.56
N TRP A 90 10.84 2.31 -10.82
CA TRP A 90 10.39 2.86 -12.09
C TRP A 90 10.82 4.31 -12.30
N VAL A 91 10.70 5.17 -11.27
CA VAL A 91 11.21 6.55 -11.33
C VAL A 91 12.71 6.57 -11.64
N ALA A 92 13.49 5.69 -11.02
CA ALA A 92 14.92 5.58 -11.30
C ALA A 92 15.21 5.21 -12.77
N VAL A 93 14.42 4.31 -13.36
CA VAL A 93 14.52 3.96 -14.79
C VAL A 93 14.21 5.18 -15.67
N VAL A 94 13.13 5.91 -15.40
CA VAL A 94 12.76 7.11 -16.18
C VAL A 94 13.84 8.18 -16.11
N VAL A 95 14.37 8.46 -14.91
CA VAL A 95 15.47 9.42 -14.73
C VAL A 95 16.71 8.95 -15.48
N CYS A 96 17.06 7.68 -15.40
CA CYS A 96 18.21 7.13 -16.12
C CYS A 96 18.07 7.30 -17.64
N VAL A 97 16.89 7.00 -18.19
CA VAL A 97 16.61 7.20 -19.62
C VAL A 97 16.69 8.68 -20.00
N ALA A 98 16.09 9.58 -19.20
CA ALA A 98 16.15 11.01 -19.44
C ALA A 98 17.59 11.54 -19.45
N VAL A 99 18.41 11.11 -18.47
CA VAL A 99 19.82 11.48 -18.38
C VAL A 99 20.62 10.98 -19.58
N ILE A 100 20.35 9.77 -20.08
CA ILE A 100 21.01 9.22 -21.27
C ILE A 100 20.67 10.04 -22.52
N GLN A 101 19.43 10.53 -22.64
CA GLN A 101 19.00 11.37 -23.77
C GLN A 101 19.64 12.77 -23.73
N GLU A 102 19.94 13.31 -22.55
CA GLU A 102 20.57 14.64 -22.40
C GLU A 102 22.08 14.63 -22.71
N ILE A 103 22.72 13.46 -22.58
CA ILE A 103 24.17 13.29 -22.79
C ILE A 103 24.48 12.87 -24.25
N GLY A 104 23.47 12.41 -25.00
CA GLY A 104 23.58 11.88 -26.36
C GLY A 104 23.43 12.91 -27.46
#